data_AF-U5I9N0-F1
#
_entry.id   AF-U5I9N0-F1
#
_cell.length_a   1.000
_cell.length_b   1.000
_cell.length_c   1.000
_cell.angle_alpha   90.00
_cell.angle_beta   90.00
_cell.angle_gamma   90.00
#
_symmetry.space_group_name_H-M   'P 1'
#
loop_
_entity.id
_entity.type
_entity.pdbx_description
1 polymer ?
#
loop_
_entity_poly.entity_id
_entity_poly.type
_entity_poly.pdbx_seq_one_letter_code
_entity_poly.pdbx_strand_id
1 'polypeptide(L)'
;ITHGSNHIRYLVERNTLRLTTDAPIGYVLDERYFRLERPMHFFLGPDEPFAGNVQHELETMCQLTEAYWANWVRGLATPMDWQDAVIRAAITLKLCQHEETGAIVAALTTSIPEAPNTQRNWDYRYCWIRDAYYTVQALNHLGALDVLEKYLAYLRNIVDDAE
;
A
#
# COMPACT_ATOMS: atom_id res chain seq x y z
N ILE A 1 -19.76 -8.04 -16.20
CA ILE A 1 -18.41 -8.66 -16.25
C ILE A 1 -18.17 -9.11 -17.68
N THR A 2 -17.03 -8.78 -18.28
CA THR A 2 -16.59 -9.33 -19.58
C THR A 2 -15.26 -10.05 -19.38
N HIS A 3 -14.89 -11.00 -20.23
CA HIS A 3 -13.65 -11.76 -20.06
C HIS A 3 -13.00 -12.11 -21.40
N GLY A 4 -11.68 -12.29 -21.37
CA GLY A 4 -10.89 -12.89 -22.45
C GLY A 4 -10.31 -14.24 -22.03
N SER A 5 -9.30 -14.72 -22.77
CA SER A 5 -8.64 -16.00 -22.47
C SER A 5 -7.78 -15.98 -21.21
N ASN A 6 -7.33 -14.79 -20.78
CA ASN A 6 -6.40 -14.59 -19.67
C ASN A 6 -6.76 -13.41 -18.75
N HIS A 7 -7.96 -12.84 -18.90
CA HIS A 7 -8.38 -11.70 -18.08
C HIS A 7 -9.89 -11.61 -17.87
N ILE A 8 -10.29 -10.96 -16.79
CA ILE A 8 -11.67 -10.64 -16.41
C ILE A 8 -11.77 -9.13 -16.18
N ARG A 9 -12.81 -8.51 -16.72
CA ARG A 9 -13.13 -7.08 -16.55
C ARG A 9 -14.33 -6.93 -15.62
N TYR A 10 -14.10 -6.30 -14.48
CA TYR A 10 -15.10 -5.92 -13.48
C TYR A 10 -15.51 -4.48 -13.69
N LEU A 11 -16.79 -4.25 -13.98
CA LEU A 11 -17.35 -2.90 -14.08
C LEU A 11 -17.70 -2.44 -12.67
N VAL A 12 -16.93 -1.50 -12.12
CA VAL A 12 -17.21 -0.79 -10.87
C VAL A 12 -17.81 0.57 -11.22
N GLU A 13 -18.64 1.15 -10.37
CA GLU A 13 -19.46 2.34 -10.67
C GLU A 13 -18.73 3.48 -11.40
N ARG A 14 -17.46 3.75 -11.04
CA ARG A 14 -16.67 4.84 -11.62
C ARG A 14 -15.53 4.38 -12.51
N ASN A 15 -15.08 3.13 -12.37
CA ASN A 15 -13.88 2.60 -13.01
C ASN A 15 -14.09 1.15 -13.44
N THR A 16 -13.49 0.74 -14.56
CA THR A 16 -13.38 -0.68 -14.89
C THR A 16 -12.06 -1.20 -14.35
N LEU A 17 -12.10 -2.30 -13.59
CA LEU A 17 -10.93 -3.01 -13.14
C LEU A 17 -10.72 -4.24 -14.02
N ARG A 18 -9.46 -4.54 -14.33
CA ARG A 18 -9.07 -5.77 -15.04
C ARG A 18 -8.24 -6.65 -14.13
N LEU A 19 -8.68 -7.89 -14.00
CA LEU A 19 -7.89 -8.99 -13.45
C LEU A 19 -7.22 -9.72 -14.60
N THR A 20 -5.89 -9.71 -14.67
CA THR A 20 -5.09 -10.56 -15.56
C THR A 20 -4.51 -11.72 -14.75
N THR A 21 -4.62 -12.95 -15.27
CA THR A 21 -4.19 -14.14 -14.53
C THR A 21 -3.82 -15.31 -15.45
N ASP A 22 -2.95 -16.18 -14.96
CA ASP A 22 -2.64 -17.50 -15.54
C ASP A 22 -3.49 -18.64 -14.92
N ALA A 23 -4.44 -18.30 -14.03
CA ALA A 23 -5.46 -19.21 -13.55
C ALA A 23 -6.54 -19.45 -14.62
N PRO A 24 -7.20 -20.63 -14.63
CA PRO A 24 -8.29 -20.88 -15.56
C PRO A 24 -9.44 -19.88 -15.37
N ILE A 25 -9.70 -19.03 -16.36
CA ILE A 25 -10.71 -17.96 -16.28
C ILE A 25 -12.10 -18.49 -15.93
N GLY A 26 -12.50 -19.61 -16.53
CA GLY A 26 -13.78 -20.26 -16.20
C GLY A 26 -13.87 -20.66 -14.72
N TYR A 27 -12.77 -21.11 -14.11
CA TYR A 27 -12.79 -21.52 -12.70
C TYR A 27 -12.92 -20.30 -11.77
N VAL A 28 -12.27 -19.19 -12.12
CA VAL A 28 -12.40 -17.94 -11.38
C VAL A 28 -13.82 -17.38 -11.50
N LEU A 29 -14.40 -17.38 -12.70
CA LEU A 29 -15.76 -16.87 -12.93
C LEU A 29 -16.85 -17.74 -12.29
N ASP A 30 -16.68 -19.07 -12.33
CA ASP A 30 -17.63 -20.03 -11.77
C ASP A 30 -17.41 -20.27 -10.26
N GLU A 31 -16.48 -19.54 -9.63
CA GLU A 31 -16.08 -19.72 -8.22
C GLU A 31 -15.74 -21.18 -7.87
N ARG A 32 -15.16 -21.89 -8.83
CA ARG A 32 -14.90 -23.32 -8.72
C ARG A 32 -13.66 -23.58 -7.87
N TYR A 33 -13.79 -24.43 -6.87
CA TYR A 33 -12.64 -24.93 -6.11
C TYR A 33 -11.78 -25.87 -6.96
N PHE A 34 -10.46 -25.68 -6.90
CA PHE A 34 -9.48 -26.57 -7.50
C PHE A 34 -8.23 -26.62 -6.63
N ARG A 35 -7.47 -27.72 -6.75
CA ARG A 35 -6.19 -27.88 -6.07
C ARG A 35 -5.12 -27.08 -6.79
N LEU A 36 -4.32 -26.32 -6.04
CA LEU A 36 -3.13 -25.66 -6.57
C LEU A 36 -2.01 -26.69 -6.75
N GLU A 37 -1.62 -26.95 -8.00
CA GLU A 37 -0.44 -27.79 -8.34
C GLU A 37 0.79 -26.96 -8.72
N ARG A 38 0.59 -25.67 -9.04
CA ARG A 38 1.62 -24.68 -9.32
C ARG A 38 1.19 -23.31 -8.78
N PRO A 39 2.10 -22.35 -8.59
CA PRO A 39 1.75 -20.97 -8.25
C PRO A 39 0.80 -20.36 -9.31
N MET A 40 -0.14 -19.55 -8.85
CA MET A 40 -1.08 -18.79 -9.68
C MET A 40 -0.85 -17.30 -9.44
N HIS A 41 -0.99 -16.52 -10.49
CA HIS A 41 -0.63 -15.10 -10.51
C HIS A 41 -1.86 -14.28 -10.84
N PHE A 42 -2.12 -13.25 -10.05
CA PHE A 42 -3.31 -12.41 -10.17
C PHE A 42 -2.88 -10.95 -10.13
N PHE A 43 -3.06 -10.24 -11.24
CA PHE A 43 -2.85 -8.80 -11.32
C PHE A 43 -4.20 -8.10 -11.46
N LEU A 44 -4.59 -7.33 -10.45
CA LEU A 44 -5.79 -6.50 -10.50
C LEU A 44 -5.38 -5.03 -10.66
N GLY A 45 -5.80 -4.41 -11.75
CA GLY A 45 -5.43 -3.03 -12.03
C GLY A 45 -6.45 -2.30 -12.92
N PRO A 46 -6.06 -1.13 -13.47
CA PRO A 46 -6.82 -0.43 -14.50
C PRO A 46 -7.16 -1.34 -15.68
N ASP A 47 -8.16 -0.98 -16.48
CA ASP A 47 -8.58 -1.76 -17.64
C ASP A 47 -7.65 -1.62 -18.85
N GLU A 48 -6.39 -2.01 -18.65
CA GLU A 48 -5.33 -1.95 -19.64
C GLU A 48 -4.79 -3.37 -19.91
N PRO A 49 -4.44 -3.70 -21.17
CA PRO A 49 -3.75 -4.95 -21.47
C PRO A 49 -2.46 -5.08 -20.66
N PHE A 50 -2.30 -6.22 -20.00
CA PHE A 50 -1.06 -6.52 -19.29
C PHE A 50 0.02 -6.88 -20.31
N ALA A 51 1.12 -6.14 -20.31
CA ALA A 51 2.26 -6.39 -21.18
C ALA A 51 3.13 -7.51 -20.60
N GLY A 52 3.60 -8.42 -21.46
CA GLY A 52 4.52 -9.48 -21.05
C GLY A 52 3.84 -10.73 -20.47
N ASN A 53 4.66 -11.58 -19.84
CA ASN A 53 4.20 -12.83 -19.23
C ASN A 53 3.81 -12.58 -17.76
N VAL A 54 2.54 -12.80 -17.42
CA VAL A 54 2.00 -12.49 -16.08
C VAL A 54 2.76 -13.15 -14.93
N GLN A 55 3.23 -14.38 -15.11
CA GLN A 55 4.03 -15.05 -14.08
C GLN A 55 5.36 -14.32 -13.88
N HIS A 56 6.13 -14.15 -14.95
CA HIS A 56 7.45 -13.53 -14.88
C HIS A 56 7.40 -12.10 -14.32
N GLU A 57 6.46 -11.29 -14.80
CA GLU A 57 6.32 -9.91 -14.37
C GLU A 57 5.91 -9.80 -12.89
N LEU A 58 4.94 -10.60 -12.42
CA LEU A 58 4.51 -10.55 -11.03
C LEU A 58 5.56 -11.11 -10.05
N GLU A 59 6.28 -12.17 -10.44
CA GLU A 59 7.43 -12.66 -9.66
C GLU A 59 8.50 -11.57 -9.54
N THR A 60 8.80 -10.86 -10.64
CA THR A 60 9.74 -9.74 -10.65
C THR A 60 9.26 -8.58 -9.77
N MET A 61 8.00 -8.17 -9.88
CA MET A 61 7.42 -7.12 -9.03
C MET A 61 7.50 -7.49 -7.54
N CYS A 62 7.25 -8.75 -7.20
CA CYS A 62 7.36 -9.25 -5.82
C CYS A 62 8.81 -9.14 -5.32
N GLN A 63 9.77 -9.65 -6.09
CA GLN A 63 11.20 -9.60 -5.75
C GLN A 63 11.70 -8.16 -5.58
N LEU A 64 11.30 -7.25 -6.46
CA LEU A 64 11.67 -5.83 -6.36
C LEU A 64 11.07 -5.18 -5.10
N THR A 65 9.83 -5.52 -4.77
CA THR A 65 9.16 -5.02 -3.55
C THR A 65 9.88 -5.53 -2.30
N GLU A 66 10.20 -6.81 -2.23
CA GLU A 66 10.95 -7.41 -1.12
C GLU A 66 12.34 -6.79 -1.00
N ALA A 67 13.06 -6.65 -2.11
CA ALA A 67 14.38 -6.04 -2.14
C ALA A 67 14.35 -4.58 -1.67
N TYR A 68 13.37 -3.79 -2.11
CA TYR A 68 13.19 -2.41 -1.65
C TYR A 68 13.04 -2.34 -0.13
N TRP A 69 12.14 -3.14 0.45
CA TRP A 69 11.90 -3.12 1.89
C TRP A 69 13.07 -3.67 2.69
N ALA A 70 13.70 -4.74 2.22
CA ALA A 70 14.89 -5.28 2.85
C ALA A 70 16.06 -4.27 2.81
N ASN A 71 16.24 -3.56 1.69
CA ASN A 71 17.26 -2.51 1.56
C ASN A 71 16.98 -1.36 2.52
N TRP A 72 15.73 -0.90 2.59
CA TRP A 72 15.34 0.20 3.47
C TRP A 72 15.50 -0.15 4.95
N VAL A 73 15.03 -1.33 5.37
CA VAL A 73 15.15 -1.80 6.76
C VAL A 73 16.61 -1.93 7.20
N ARG A 74 17.52 -2.31 6.29
CA ARG A 74 18.96 -2.37 6.60
C ARG A 74 19.57 -1.03 6.99
N GLY A 75 18.95 0.09 6.59
CA GLY A 75 19.37 1.43 7.00
C GLY A 75 18.88 1.85 8.39
N LEU A 76 17.99 1.08 9.03
CA LEU A 76 17.37 1.44 10.29
C LEU A 76 18.23 1.00 11.50
N ALA A 77 18.30 1.86 12.51
CA ALA A 77 18.87 1.57 13.82
C ALA A 77 17.89 0.71 14.65
N THR A 78 17.72 -0.56 14.27
CA THR A 78 16.80 -1.49 14.96
C THR A 78 17.46 -2.10 16.20
N PRO A 79 16.75 -2.17 17.36
CA PRO A 79 17.25 -2.88 18.54
C PRO A 79 17.24 -4.40 18.30
N MET A 80 18.09 -5.11 19.05
CA MET A 80 18.11 -6.58 19.03
C MET A 80 16.84 -7.17 19.68
N ASP A 81 16.39 -6.55 20.77
CA ASP A 81 15.14 -6.93 21.41
C ASP A 81 13.95 -6.44 20.59
N TRP A 82 12.96 -7.31 20.37
CA TRP A 82 11.74 -7.00 19.63
C TRP A 82 11.96 -6.54 18.18
N GLN A 83 13.10 -6.90 17.58
CA GLN A 83 13.50 -6.46 16.24
C GLN A 83 12.39 -6.62 15.19
N ASP A 84 11.77 -7.80 15.11
CA ASP A 84 10.68 -8.09 14.15
C ASP A 84 9.48 -7.15 14.31
N ALA A 85 9.11 -6.86 15.56
CA ALA A 85 7.99 -5.97 15.88
C ALA A 85 8.32 -4.52 15.50
N VAL A 86 9.54 -4.07 15.79
CA VAL A 86 10.02 -2.72 15.43
C VAL A 86 10.09 -2.56 13.92
N ILE A 87 10.64 -3.54 13.20
CA ILE A 87 10.71 -3.54 11.73
C ILE A 87 9.30 -3.48 11.14
N ARG A 88 8.38 -4.33 11.61
CA ARG A 88 6.99 -4.31 11.13
C ARG A 88 6.35 -2.95 11.36
N ALA A 89 6.47 -2.39 12.56
CA ALA A 89 5.91 -1.08 12.89
C ALA A 89 6.51 0.03 12.01
N ALA A 90 7.83 0.04 11.80
CA ALA A 90 8.51 1.02 10.95
C ALA A 90 8.02 0.95 9.50
N ILE A 91 7.88 -0.26 8.92
CA ILE A 91 7.33 -0.45 7.57
C ILE A 91 5.89 0.08 7.51
N THR A 92 5.05 -0.26 8.49
CA THR A 92 3.65 0.20 8.55
C THR A 92 3.55 1.73 8.61
N LEU A 93 4.37 2.37 9.44
CA LEU A 93 4.44 3.82 9.54
C LEU A 93 4.93 4.47 8.25
N LYS A 94 5.95 3.90 7.60
CA LYS A 94 6.43 4.40 6.31
C LYS A 94 5.39 4.24 5.20
N LEU A 95 4.61 3.17 5.19
CA LEU A 95 3.51 2.99 4.23
C LEU A 95 2.43 4.08 4.35
N CYS A 96 2.26 4.68 5.52
CA CYS A 96 1.34 5.82 5.70
C CYS A 96 1.86 7.13 5.08
N GLN A 97 3.12 7.20 4.67
CA GLN A 97 3.68 8.36 3.99
C GLN A 97 3.33 8.33 2.49
N HIS A 98 2.75 9.42 2.01
CA HIS A 98 2.61 9.68 0.58
C HIS A 98 3.97 10.08 -0.01
N GLU A 99 4.48 9.29 -0.95
CA GLU A 99 5.88 9.41 -1.41
C GLU A 99 6.20 10.75 -2.07
N GLU A 100 5.29 11.27 -2.89
CA GLU A 100 5.49 12.50 -3.68
C GLU A 100 5.43 13.76 -2.82
N THR A 101 4.45 13.84 -1.91
CA THR A 101 4.20 15.06 -1.14
C THR A 101 4.88 15.04 0.22
N GLY A 102 5.12 13.88 0.80
CA GLY A 102 5.60 13.73 2.18
C GLY A 102 4.50 13.78 3.24
N ALA A 103 3.23 13.94 2.86
CA ALA A 103 2.10 13.87 3.78
C ALA A 103 2.02 12.49 4.45
N ILE A 104 1.60 12.43 5.71
CA ILE A 104 1.50 11.16 6.46
C ILE A 104 0.07 11.00 6.95
N VAL A 105 -0.64 9.99 6.44
CA VAL A 105 -2.01 9.69 6.91
C VAL A 105 -1.97 9.07 8.31
N ALA A 106 -3.02 9.27 9.10
CA ALA A 106 -3.09 8.67 10.44
C ALA A 106 -3.18 7.14 10.37
N ALA A 107 -3.94 6.59 9.42
CA ALA A 107 -3.97 5.15 9.15
C ALA A 107 -4.49 4.81 7.73
N LEU A 108 -3.95 3.71 7.16
CA LEU A 108 -4.44 3.10 5.91
C LEU A 108 -5.64 2.17 6.16
N THR A 109 -6.71 2.71 6.74
CA THR A 109 -7.94 1.96 7.04
C THR A 109 -9.05 2.29 6.05
N THR A 110 -9.95 1.35 5.79
CA THR A 110 -11.23 1.65 5.16
C THR A 110 -12.14 2.29 6.20
N SER A 111 -12.51 3.55 5.98
CA SER A 111 -13.26 4.46 6.87
C SER A 111 -14.46 3.78 7.56
N ILE A 112 -14.23 3.30 8.79
CA ILE A 112 -15.27 2.97 9.77
C ILE A 112 -15.20 4.08 10.83
N PRO A 113 -16.33 4.68 11.24
CA PRO A 113 -16.33 5.67 12.31
C PRO A 113 -15.72 5.08 13.59
N GLU A 114 -15.04 5.92 14.39
CA GLU A 114 -14.38 5.50 15.64
C GLU A 114 -15.33 4.69 16.54
N ALA A 115 -16.62 5.02 16.52
CA ALA A 115 -17.69 4.21 17.10
C ALA A 115 -19.02 4.42 16.35
N PRO A 116 -19.86 3.37 16.21
CA PRO A 116 -21.17 3.48 15.58
C PRO A 116 -22.10 4.47 16.33
N ASN A 117 -22.87 5.26 15.59
CA ASN A 117 -23.83 6.26 16.11
C ASN A 117 -23.22 7.37 16.97
N THR A 118 -21.94 7.68 16.78
CA THR A 118 -21.27 8.80 17.47
C THR A 118 -20.93 9.93 16.51
N GLN A 119 -20.70 11.12 17.07
CA GLN A 119 -20.16 12.27 16.32
C GLN A 119 -18.65 12.15 16.06
N ARG A 120 -18.01 11.03 16.46
CA ARG A 120 -16.57 10.79 16.35
C ARG A 120 -16.28 10.11 15.00
N ASN A 121 -16.41 10.89 13.94
CA ASN A 121 -16.31 10.42 12.55
C ASN A 121 -15.03 10.88 11.85
N TRP A 122 -13.95 11.10 12.60
CA TRP A 122 -12.67 11.48 11.99
C TRP A 122 -12.18 10.41 11.04
N ASP A 123 -11.89 10.82 9.82
CA ASP A 123 -11.35 9.93 8.81
C ASP A 123 -9.82 9.86 8.98
N TYR A 124 -9.34 8.67 9.28
CA TYR A 124 -7.92 8.39 9.53
C TYR A 124 -7.09 8.41 8.24
N ARG A 125 -7.72 8.49 7.08
CA ARG A 125 -7.04 8.62 5.79
C ARG A 125 -6.53 10.03 5.51
N TYR A 126 -6.75 10.97 6.43
CA TYR A 126 -6.22 12.34 6.35
C TYR A 126 -4.92 12.50 7.12
N CYS A 127 -4.13 13.50 6.73
CA CYS A 127 -2.90 13.89 7.41
C CYS A 127 -3.19 14.77 8.62
N TRP A 128 -3.30 14.15 9.80
CA TRP A 128 -3.41 14.85 11.07
C TRP A 128 -2.03 15.22 11.60
N ILE A 129 -1.76 16.52 11.83
CA ILE A 129 -0.44 17.03 12.26
C ILE A 129 0.11 16.27 13.48
N ARG A 130 -0.75 15.96 14.46
CA ARG A 130 -0.39 15.21 15.67
C ARG A 130 0.10 13.79 15.36
N ASP A 131 -0.64 13.08 14.53
CA ASP A 131 -0.37 11.68 14.19
C ASP A 131 0.87 11.56 13.29
N ALA A 132 1.01 12.49 12.34
CA ALA A 132 2.21 12.63 11.52
C ALA A 132 3.45 12.98 12.37
N TYR A 133 3.32 13.87 13.37
CA TYR A 133 4.40 14.19 14.29
C TYR A 133 4.92 12.94 15.02
N TYR A 134 4.04 12.12 15.60
CA TYR A 134 4.47 10.89 16.29
C TYR A 134 5.10 9.87 15.33
N THR A 135 4.57 9.76 14.11
CA THR A 135 5.15 8.91 13.06
C THR A 135 6.58 9.34 12.72
N VAL A 136 6.79 10.63 12.48
CA VAL A 136 8.11 11.20 12.18
C VAL A 136 9.07 11.02 13.35
N GLN A 137 8.63 11.27 14.59
CA GLN A 137 9.46 11.05 15.78
C GLN A 137 9.90 9.58 15.92
N ALA A 138 8.96 8.64 15.75
CA ALA A 138 9.26 7.21 15.83
C ALA A 138 10.26 6.76 14.76
N LEU A 139 10.08 7.20 13.51
CA LEU A 139 10.97 6.87 12.40
C LEU A 139 12.35 7.55 12.53
N ASN A 140 12.39 8.77 13.07
CA ASN A 140 13.64 9.48 13.36
C ASN A 140 14.47 8.75 14.42
N HIS A 141 13.85 8.20 15.47
CA HIS A 141 14.55 7.36 16.45
C HIS A 141 15.17 6.09 15.83
N LEU A 142 14.66 5.64 14.67
CA LEU A 142 15.20 4.51 13.91
C LEU A 142 16.18 4.96 12.80
N GLY A 143 16.51 6.25 12.69
CA GLY A 143 17.44 6.78 11.69
C GLY A 143 16.86 7.03 10.30
N ALA A 144 15.54 6.96 10.12
CA ALA A 144 14.87 7.28 8.85
C ALA A 144 14.61 8.80 8.70
N LEU A 145 15.69 9.55 8.46
CA LEU A 145 15.67 11.03 8.40
C LEU A 145 14.95 11.59 7.16
N ASP A 146 14.91 10.82 6.06
CA ASP A 146 14.25 11.21 4.81
C ASP A 146 12.74 11.49 5.00
N VAL A 147 12.11 10.76 5.93
CA VAL A 147 10.69 10.93 6.25
C VAL A 147 10.40 12.29 6.88
N LEU A 148 11.28 12.76 7.78
CA LEU A 148 11.18 14.08 8.41
C LEU A 148 11.31 15.19 7.37
N GLU A 149 12.32 15.11 6.51
CA GLU A 149 12.58 16.13 5.49
C GLU A 149 11.39 16.32 4.54
N LYS A 150 10.85 15.21 4.04
CA LYS A 150 9.65 15.20 3.19
C LYS A 150 8.43 15.77 3.91
N TYR A 151 8.21 15.40 5.17
CA TYR A 151 7.08 15.92 5.94
C TYR A 151 7.19 17.43 6.22
N LEU A 152 8.40 17.93 6.47
CA LEU A 152 8.60 19.38 6.62
C LEU A 152 8.37 20.14 5.31
N ALA A 153 8.72 19.55 4.16
CA ALA A 153 8.39 20.13 2.86
C ALA A 153 6.88 20.20 2.63
N TYR A 154 6.16 19.13 2.95
CA TYR A 154 4.70 19.11 2.94
C TYR A 154 4.09 20.23 3.79
N LEU A 155 4.55 20.38 5.04
CA LEU A 155 4.02 21.41 5.94
C LEU A 155 4.28 22.83 5.44
N ARG A 156 5.46 23.11 4.88
CA ARG A 156 5.76 24.43 4.31
C ARG A 156 4.80 24.78 3.17
N ASN A 157 4.58 23.86 2.23
CA ASN A 157 3.65 24.09 1.13
C ASN A 157 2.23 24.41 1.63
N ILE A 158 1.73 23.72 2.67
CA ILE A 158 0.41 24.02 3.25
C ILE A 158 0.36 25.42 3.87
N VAL A 159 1.42 25.83 4.56
CA VAL A 159 1.48 27.16 5.20
C VAL A 159 1.54 28.24 4.13
N ASP A 160 2.36 28.06 3.11
CA ASP A 160 2.50 29.00 2.00
C ASP A 160 1.19 29.13 1.20
N ASP A 161 0.43 28.03 1.02
CA ASP A 161 -0.88 28.04 0.34
C ASP A 161 -2.00 28.72 1.16
N ALA A 162 -1.79 28.97 2.46
CA ALA A 162 -2.77 29.57 3.34
C ALA A 162 -2.71 31.12 3.40
N GLU A 163 -1.67 31.72 2.80
CA GLU A 163 -1.49 33.17 2.64
C GLU A 163 -2.21 33.71 1.38
#